data_AF-A0A6J4S070-F1
#
_entry.id   AF-A0A6J4S070-F1
#
_cell.length_a   1.000
_cell.length_b   1.000
_cell.length_c   1.000
_cell.angle_alpha   90.00
_cell.angle_beta   90.00
_cell.angle_gamma   90.00
#
_symmetry.space_group_name_H-M   'P 1'
#
loop_
_entity.id
_entity.type
_entity.pdbx_description
1 polymer ?
#
loop_
_entity_poly.entity_id
_entity_poly.type
_entity_poly.pdbx_seq_one_letter_code
_entity_poly.pdbx_strand_id
1 'polypeptide(L)'
;MLRGGSRPVREVMAIERDPHAGPIPAAALEADRAARRRGRVEILNATRPGGMDGWTMDLRQYELLRELILDEVGEDGVLLKDLVAVAQERLGDHELFPGGRLRNYVTYAKVDLEARCEVERVPRSSPQRVVRRRPG
;
A
#
# COMPACT_ATOMS: atom_id res chain seq x y z
N MET A 1 -27.93 9.54 -50.75
CA MET A 1 -26.87 10.15 -49.93
C MET A 1 -26.89 9.49 -48.56
N LEU A 2 -25.96 8.56 -48.29
CA LEU A 2 -25.78 7.91 -46.98
C LEU A 2 -24.49 8.46 -46.37
N ARG A 3 -24.58 9.28 -45.31
CA ARG A 3 -23.41 9.71 -44.53
C ARG A 3 -23.16 8.69 -43.42
N GLY A 4 -22.31 7.71 -43.71
CA GLY A 4 -21.70 6.85 -42.70
C GLY A 4 -20.67 7.65 -41.90
N GLY A 5 -21.09 8.22 -40.78
CA GLY A 5 -20.19 8.84 -39.80
C GLY A 5 -19.47 7.74 -39.04
N SER A 6 -18.22 7.48 -39.42
CA SER A 6 -17.28 6.63 -38.69
C SER A 6 -17.18 7.14 -37.24
N ARG A 7 -17.63 6.33 -36.28
CA ARG A 7 -17.37 6.59 -34.86
C ARG A 7 -15.85 6.49 -34.65
N PRO A 8 -15.21 7.45 -33.96
CA PRO A 8 -13.79 7.33 -33.66
C PRO A 8 -13.56 6.09 -32.78
N VAL A 9 -12.57 5.30 -33.18
CA VAL A 9 -12.00 4.21 -32.41
C VAL A 9 -11.59 4.72 -31.04
N ARG A 10 -12.01 4.01 -29.98
CA ARG A 10 -11.58 4.29 -28.61
C ARG A 10 -10.06 4.23 -28.57
N GLU A 11 -9.45 5.37 -28.32
CA GLU A 11 -8.05 5.48 -27.94
C GLU A 11 -7.85 4.57 -26.71
N VAL A 12 -7.07 3.50 -26.89
CA VAL A 12 -6.67 2.62 -25.80
C VAL A 12 -5.71 3.46 -24.96
N MET A 13 -6.24 4.22 -23.99
CA MET A 13 -5.40 4.90 -23.03
C MET A 13 -4.56 3.84 -22.33
N ALA A 14 -3.26 3.85 -22.59
CA ALA A 14 -2.31 3.04 -21.85
C ALA A 14 -2.55 3.35 -20.37
N ILE A 15 -2.97 2.35 -19.59
CA ILE A 15 -3.18 2.52 -18.15
C ILE A 15 -1.81 2.87 -17.59
N GLU A 16 -1.60 4.15 -17.28
CA GLU A 16 -0.40 4.64 -16.60
C GLU A 16 -0.34 3.91 -15.26
N ARG A 17 0.65 3.03 -15.11
CA ARG A 17 0.79 2.20 -13.91
C ARG A 17 1.23 3.08 -12.76
N ASP A 18 0.58 2.95 -11.60
CA ASP A 18 1.02 3.62 -10.38
C ASP A 18 2.47 3.15 -10.06
N PRO A 19 3.47 4.05 -10.00
CA PRO A 19 4.85 3.68 -9.70
C PRO A 19 5.03 3.11 -8.28
N HIS A 20 4.05 3.27 -7.40
CA HIS A 20 4.02 2.70 -6.06
C HIS A 20 3.43 1.29 -6.03
N ALA A 21 2.70 0.90 -7.07
CA ALA A 21 2.25 -0.47 -7.25
C ALA A 21 3.37 -1.33 -7.85
N GLY A 22 3.28 -2.64 -7.66
CA GLY A 22 4.20 -3.59 -8.31
C GLY A 22 4.30 -3.42 -9.84
N PRO A 23 5.24 -4.13 -10.49
CA PRO A 23 5.82 -5.39 -10.03
C PRO A 23 6.99 -5.22 -9.08
N ILE A 24 7.07 -6.12 -8.09
CA ILE A 24 8.21 -6.24 -7.17
C ILE A 24 9.19 -7.27 -7.71
N PRO A 25 10.52 -7.00 -7.71
CA PRO A 25 11.52 -7.97 -8.15
C PRO A 25 11.44 -9.29 -7.38
N ALA A 26 11.70 -10.41 -8.06
CA ALA A 26 11.64 -11.74 -7.45
C ALA A 26 12.58 -11.90 -6.24
N ALA A 27 13.74 -11.23 -6.27
CA ALA A 27 14.68 -11.21 -5.16
C ALA A 27 14.07 -10.59 -3.88
N ALA A 28 13.27 -9.53 -4.01
CA ALA A 28 12.59 -8.91 -2.88
C ALA A 28 11.47 -9.79 -2.33
N LEU A 29 10.73 -10.47 -3.21
CA LEU A 29 9.75 -11.47 -2.78
C LEU A 29 10.40 -12.64 -2.04
N GLU A 30 11.61 -13.07 -2.45
CA GLU A 30 12.35 -14.08 -1.72
C GLU A 30 12.88 -13.58 -0.37
N ALA A 31 13.33 -12.33 -0.30
CA ALA A 31 13.71 -11.70 0.96
C ALA A 31 12.54 -11.64 1.95
N ASP A 32 11.34 -11.27 1.48
CA ASP A 32 10.10 -11.31 2.28
C ASP A 32 9.78 -12.73 2.74
N ARG A 33 9.83 -13.73 1.85
CA ARG A 33 9.63 -15.14 2.24
C ARG A 33 10.63 -15.58 3.30
N ALA A 34 11.90 -15.17 3.19
CA ALA A 34 12.92 -15.45 4.20
C ALA A 34 12.67 -14.72 5.52
N ALA A 35 12.15 -13.48 5.48
CA ALA A 35 11.75 -12.73 6.66
C ALA A 35 10.56 -13.39 7.39
N ARG A 36 9.56 -13.86 6.65
CA ARG A 36 8.37 -14.49 7.23
C ARG A 36 8.69 -15.78 7.97
N ARG A 37 9.66 -16.56 7.48
CA ARG A 37 10.18 -17.76 8.18
C ARG A 37 10.79 -17.45 9.55
N ARG A 38 11.23 -16.21 9.80
CA ARG A 38 11.79 -15.74 11.09
C ARG A 38 10.82 -14.82 11.86
N GLY A 39 9.52 -14.85 11.54
CA GLY A 39 8.50 -14.06 12.23
C GLY A 39 8.54 -12.56 11.91
N ARG A 40 9.05 -12.18 10.74
CA ARG A 40 9.13 -10.77 10.30
C ARG A 40 8.59 -10.60 8.89
N VAL A 41 8.36 -9.37 8.47
CA VAL A 41 7.97 -9.01 7.10
C VAL A 41 9.04 -8.08 6.53
N GLU A 42 9.55 -8.38 5.34
CA GLU A 42 10.37 -7.42 4.59
C GLU A 42 9.44 -6.37 4.00
N ILE A 43 9.67 -5.11 4.32
CA ILE A 43 8.81 -4.04 3.79
C ILE A 43 9.19 -3.77 2.34
N LEU A 44 8.29 -4.13 1.45
CA LEU A 44 8.41 -3.93 0.02
C LEU A 44 8.11 -2.47 -0.32
N ASN A 45 8.83 -1.93 -1.30
CA ASN A 45 8.59 -0.57 -1.79
C ASN A 45 8.92 -0.51 -3.27
N ALA A 46 7.89 -0.43 -4.12
CA ALA A 46 8.04 -0.46 -5.58
C ALA A 46 8.87 0.71 -6.15
N THR A 47 8.99 1.83 -5.42
CA THR A 47 9.77 2.98 -5.88
C THR A 47 11.26 2.92 -5.53
N ARG A 48 11.70 1.87 -4.82
CA ARG A 48 13.11 1.71 -4.44
C ARG A 48 13.85 0.78 -5.41
N PRO A 49 15.15 1.03 -5.64
CA PRO A 49 16.00 0.06 -6.31
C PRO A 49 15.91 -1.31 -5.61
N GLY A 50 15.60 -2.35 -6.37
CA GLY A 50 15.44 -3.71 -5.83
C GLY A 50 14.10 -3.98 -5.13
N GLY A 51 13.20 -3.00 -5.01
CA GLY A 51 11.83 -3.20 -4.49
C GLY A 51 11.70 -3.32 -2.97
N MET A 52 12.70 -2.89 -2.20
CA MET A 52 12.75 -2.98 -0.74
C MET A 52 13.27 -1.69 -0.11
N ASP A 53 12.84 -1.38 1.11
CA ASP A 53 13.39 -0.27 1.92
C ASP A 53 14.55 -0.71 2.83
N GLY A 54 14.89 -2.01 2.89
CA GLY A 54 16.00 -2.55 3.68
C GLY A 54 15.72 -2.66 5.17
N TRP A 55 14.44 -2.68 5.56
CA TRP A 55 14.01 -2.85 6.94
C TRP A 55 12.89 -3.89 7.04
N THR A 56 12.78 -4.52 8.21
CA THR A 56 11.76 -5.54 8.48
C THR A 56 10.88 -5.15 9.67
N MET A 57 9.60 -5.47 9.60
CA MET A 57 8.65 -5.33 10.72
C MET A 57 8.42 -6.69 11.40
N ASP A 58 8.10 -6.70 12.70
CA ASP A 58 7.58 -7.93 13.33
C ASP A 58 6.28 -8.37 12.64
N LEU A 59 6.10 -9.68 12.44
CA LEU A 59 4.94 -10.19 11.70
C LEU A 59 3.61 -9.87 12.39
N ARG A 60 3.53 -9.95 13.72
CA ARG A 60 2.30 -9.66 14.44
C ARG A 60 1.97 -8.17 14.39
N GLN A 61 2.98 -7.30 14.50
CA GLN A 61 2.81 -5.87 14.29
C GLN A 61 2.29 -5.56 12.89
N TYR A 62 2.89 -6.20 11.87
CA TYR A 62 2.52 -5.99 10.47
C TYR A 62 1.08 -6.42 10.20
N GLU A 63 0.68 -7.63 10.58
CA GLU A 63 -0.67 -8.13 10.30
C GLU A 63 -1.73 -7.27 11.00
N LEU A 64 -1.48 -6.84 12.25
CA LEU A 64 -2.38 -5.95 12.97
C LEU A 64 -2.55 -4.58 12.28
N LEU A 65 -1.46 -4.02 11.74
CA LEU A 65 -1.52 -2.77 10.97
C LEU A 65 -2.17 -2.96 9.60
N ARG A 66 -1.92 -4.10 8.95
CA ARG A 66 -2.52 -4.45 7.67
C ARG A 66 -4.03 -4.56 7.80
N GLU A 67 -4.52 -5.28 8.81
CA GLU A 67 -5.94 -5.37 9.13
C GLU A 67 -6.54 -3.98 9.36
N LEU A 68 -5.95 -3.18 10.27
CA LEU A 68 -6.42 -1.83 10.54
C LEU A 68 -6.47 -0.97 9.28
N ILE A 69 -5.41 -0.95 8.47
CA ILE A 69 -5.38 -0.14 7.24
C ILE A 69 -6.46 -0.61 6.27
N LEU A 70 -6.61 -1.91 6.07
CA LEU A 70 -7.58 -2.48 5.12
C LEU A 70 -9.04 -2.28 5.55
N ASP A 71 -9.30 -2.22 6.85
CA ASP A 71 -10.62 -1.92 7.42
C ASP A 71 -10.96 -0.43 7.29
N GLU A 72 -9.98 0.46 7.45
CA GLU A 72 -10.19 1.92 7.36
C GLU A 72 -10.18 2.44 5.90
N VAL A 73 -9.47 1.78 4.99
CA VAL A 73 -9.50 2.13 3.56
C VAL A 73 -10.80 1.62 2.91
N GLY A 74 -11.83 2.47 2.89
CA GLY A 74 -13.06 2.24 2.14
C GLY A 74 -12.95 2.62 0.65
N GLU A 75 -14.08 2.58 -0.06
CA GLU A 75 -14.15 2.97 -1.48
C GLU A 75 -13.80 4.44 -1.73
N ASP A 76 -14.20 5.33 -0.82
CA ASP A 76 -13.92 6.77 -0.90
C ASP A 76 -12.50 7.14 -0.46
N GLY A 77 -11.77 6.16 0.07
CA GLY A 77 -10.43 6.30 0.61
C GLY A 77 -10.35 7.16 1.87
N VAL A 78 -9.18 7.12 2.48
CA VAL A 78 -8.87 7.78 3.76
C VAL A 78 -7.58 8.58 3.62
N LEU A 79 -7.47 9.71 4.33
CA LEU A 79 -6.22 10.46 4.33
C LEU A 79 -5.18 9.71 5.17
N LEU A 80 -3.93 9.67 4.71
CA LEU A 80 -2.84 9.01 5.44
C LEU A 80 -2.68 9.55 6.88
N LYS A 81 -2.88 10.86 7.07
CA LYS A 81 -2.82 11.46 8.42
C LYS A 81 -3.91 10.92 9.35
N ASP A 82 -5.08 10.60 8.81
CA ASP A 82 -6.22 10.10 9.57
C ASP A 82 -6.01 8.62 9.90
N LEU A 83 -5.45 7.84 8.97
CA LEU A 83 -4.96 6.47 9.26
C LEU A 83 -3.94 6.45 10.40
N VAL A 84 -2.99 7.38 10.40
CA VAL A 84 -2.02 7.50 11.49
C VAL A 84 -2.70 7.85 12.81
N ALA A 85 -3.69 8.75 12.80
CA ALA A 85 -4.44 9.11 13.99
C ALA A 85 -5.24 7.93 14.56
N VAL A 86 -5.97 7.19 13.71
CA VAL A 86 -6.73 5.99 14.12
C VAL A 86 -5.81 4.91 14.66
N ALA A 87 -4.68 4.64 14.00
CA ALA A 87 -3.70 3.68 14.51
C ALA A 87 -3.13 4.11 15.86
N GLN A 88 -2.81 5.41 16.02
CA GLN A 88 -2.31 5.94 17.28
C GLN A 88 -3.32 5.83 18.41
N GLU A 89 -4.60 6.09 18.13
CA GLU A 89 -5.71 5.97 19.08
C GLU A 89 -5.95 4.52 19.49
N ARG A 90 -6.02 3.60 18.53
CA ARG A 90 -6.40 2.19 18.80
C ARG A 90 -5.25 1.34 19.32
N LEU A 91 -4.03 1.61 18.86
CA LEU A 91 -2.88 0.71 19.06
C LEU A 91 -1.71 1.38 19.79
N GLY A 92 -1.83 2.66 20.19
CA GLY A 92 -0.78 3.41 20.86
C GLY A 92 -0.32 2.79 22.19
N ASP A 93 -1.22 2.15 22.91
CA ASP A 93 -0.94 1.46 24.19
C ASP A 93 -0.92 -0.07 24.04
N HIS A 94 -1.01 -0.59 22.81
CA HIS A 94 -1.04 -2.03 22.56
C HIS A 94 0.33 -2.67 22.84
N GLU A 95 0.36 -3.85 23.47
CA GLU A 95 1.59 -4.53 23.91
C GLU A 95 2.62 -4.77 22.79
N LEU A 96 2.13 -4.96 21.56
CA LEU A 96 2.98 -5.12 20.37
C LEU A 96 3.73 -3.84 19.99
N PHE A 97 3.37 -2.67 20.51
CA PHE A 97 4.00 -1.39 20.22
C PHE A 97 4.48 -0.71 21.52
N PRO A 98 5.52 -1.23 22.19
CA PRO A 98 5.95 -0.73 23.50
C PRO A 98 6.43 0.73 23.51
N GLY A 99 6.73 1.32 22.35
CA GLY A 99 7.05 2.74 22.20
C GLY A 99 5.89 3.62 21.74
N GLY A 100 4.72 3.04 21.45
CA GLY A 100 3.46 3.68 21.09
C GLY A 100 3.42 4.58 19.86
N ARG A 101 4.55 4.95 19.25
CA ARG A 101 4.60 5.90 18.12
C ARG A 101 4.35 5.21 16.79
N LEU A 102 3.13 5.32 16.26
CA LEU A 102 2.70 4.49 15.13
C LEU A 102 2.89 5.11 13.74
N ARG A 103 3.30 6.38 13.63
CA ARG A 103 3.43 7.06 12.33
C ARG A 103 4.28 6.28 11.32
N ASN A 104 5.47 5.84 11.71
CA ASN A 104 6.38 5.12 10.81
C ASN A 104 5.86 3.71 10.50
N TYR A 105 5.30 3.04 11.50
CA TYR A 105 4.67 1.73 11.34
C TYR A 105 3.58 1.76 10.27
N VAL A 106 2.63 2.70 10.38
CA VAL A 106 1.57 2.91 9.39
C VAL A 106 2.14 3.26 8.03
N THR A 107 3.12 4.17 7.97
CA THR A 107 3.72 4.62 6.70
C THR A 107 4.38 3.45 5.97
N TYR A 108 5.15 2.62 6.67
CA TYR A 108 5.83 1.48 6.07
C TYR A 108 4.87 0.35 5.71
N ALA A 109 3.93 0.00 6.59
CA ALA A 109 2.91 -1.00 6.28
C ALA A 109 2.12 -0.59 5.03
N LYS A 110 1.70 0.68 4.95
CA LYS A 110 0.98 1.21 3.79
C LYS A 110 1.81 1.16 2.50
N VAL A 111 3.10 1.52 2.52
CA VAL A 111 3.97 1.42 1.34
C VAL A 111 4.13 -0.04 0.88
N ASP A 112 4.24 -0.98 1.81
CA ASP A 112 4.28 -2.40 1.49
C ASP A 112 2.94 -2.89 0.90
N LEU A 113 1.81 -2.43 1.42
CA LEU A 113 0.49 -2.72 0.84
C LEU A 113 0.31 -2.13 -0.57
N GLU A 114 0.91 -0.97 -0.87
CA GLU A 114 0.96 -0.41 -2.23
C GLU A 114 1.76 -1.33 -3.16
N ALA A 115 2.97 -1.72 -2.73
CA ALA A 115 3.83 -2.64 -3.46
C ALA A 115 3.17 -4.01 -3.73
N ARG A 116 2.36 -4.50 -2.79
CA ARG A 116 1.56 -5.73 -2.91
C ARG A 116 0.25 -5.55 -3.67
N CYS A 117 -0.07 -4.32 -4.07
CA CYS A 117 -1.30 -3.96 -4.75
C CYS A 117 -2.55 -4.32 -3.93
N GLU A 118 -2.54 -4.06 -2.63
CA GLU A 118 -3.72 -4.19 -1.75
C GLU A 118 -4.42 -2.84 -1.55
N VAL A 119 -3.65 -1.76 -1.61
CA VAL A 119 -4.13 -0.37 -1.57
C VAL A 119 -3.46 0.45 -2.68
N GLU A 120 -4.06 1.57 -3.03
CA GLU A 120 -3.54 2.49 -4.05
C GLU A 120 -3.55 3.93 -3.54
N ARG A 121 -2.65 4.76 -4.08
CA ARG A 121 -2.65 6.19 -3.84
C ARG A 121 -3.66 6.86 -4.76
N VAL A 122 -4.42 7.81 -4.25
CA VAL A 122 -5.17 8.72 -5.12
C VAL A 122 -4.20 9.77 -5.69
N PRO A 123 -3.99 9.80 -7.03
CA PRO A 123 -3.05 10.74 -7.63
C PRO A 123 -3.42 12.20 -7.36
N ARG A 124 -2.40 13.07 -7.24
CA ARG A 124 -2.58 14.53 -7.07
C ARG A 124 -3.42 14.94 -5.85
N SER A 125 -3.47 14.10 -4.81
CA SER A 125 -4.17 14.41 -3.56
C SER A 125 -3.20 14.92 -2.48
N SER A 126 -3.53 16.06 -1.86
CA SER A 126 -2.81 16.62 -0.71
C SER A 126 -3.81 17.11 0.35
N PRO A 127 -3.79 16.58 1.59
CA PRO A 127 -2.96 15.47 2.07
C PRO A 127 -3.20 14.17 1.29
N GLN A 128 -2.19 13.28 1.28
CA GLN A 128 -2.27 12.03 0.52
C GLN A 128 -3.47 11.17 0.96
N ARG A 129 -4.24 10.69 -0.01
CA ARG A 129 -5.36 9.78 0.18
C ARG A 129 -5.01 8.37 -0.33
N VAL A 130 -5.50 7.36 0.40
CA VAL A 130 -5.29 5.93 0.14
C VAL A 130 -6.66 5.27 -0.03
N VAL A 131 -6.80 4.42 -1.05
CA VAL A 131 -8.03 3.65 -1.32
C VAL A 131 -7.72 2.16 -1.32
N ARG A 132 -8.73 1.32 -1.08
CA ARG A 132 -8.59 -0.12 -1.28
C ARG A 132 -8.49 -0.42 -2.77
N ARG A 133 -7.53 -1.26 -3.16
CA ARG A 133 -7.44 -1.68 -4.56
C ARG A 133 -8.61 -2.60 -4.90
N ARG A 134 -9.32 -2.30 -5.98
CA ARG A 134 -10.34 -3.20 -6.53
C ARG A 134 -9.65 -4.29 -7.36
N PRO A 135 -10.05 -5.56 -7.24
CA PRO A 135 -9.64 -6.56 -8.22
C PRO A 135 -10.17 -6.13 -9.60
N GLY A 136 -9.25 -5.96 -10.54
CA GLY A 136 -9.56 -5.62 -11.94
C GLY A 136 -10.03 -6.82 -12.75
#